data_AF-A0A392M9S2-F1
#
_entry.id   AF-A0A392M9S2-F1
#
_cell.length_a   1.000
_cell.length_b   1.000
_cell.length_c   1.000
_cell.angle_alpha   90.00
_cell.angle_beta   90.00
_cell.angle_gamma   90.00
#
_symmetry.space_group_name_H-M   'P 1'
#
loop_
_entity.id
_entity.type
_entity.pdbx_description
1 polymer ?
#
loop_
_entity_poly.entity_id
_entity_poly.type
_entity_poly.pdbx_seq_one_letter_code
_entity_poly.pdbx_strand_id
1 'polypeptide(L)'
;VAGGAASGKKTVCDMIVQQLHDQRVVLVNQDSFYNNLTEEERARVQDYNFDHPDAFDTEELLRVMDKLKHGEAVDLPKYDFKSYKSDALRRVNPSDVIILEGILVFHDPRVRELMNMKIFVDT
;
A
#
# COMPACT_ATOMS: atom_id res chain seq x y z
N VAL A 1 6.93 -0.82 -5.77
CA VAL A 1 7.78 -1.97 -5.43
C VAL A 1 6.88 -3.15 -5.11
N ALA A 2 6.94 -4.23 -5.89
CA ALA A 2 6.13 -5.43 -5.69
C ALA A 2 7.01 -6.65 -5.39
N GLY A 3 6.41 -7.76 -4.95
CA GLY A 3 7.13 -8.99 -4.59
C GLY A 3 6.41 -9.75 -3.47
N GLY A 4 6.73 -11.04 -3.29
CA GLY A 4 6.11 -11.89 -2.27
C GLY A 4 6.29 -11.37 -0.84
N ALA A 5 5.46 -11.85 0.10
CA ALA A 5 5.68 -11.58 1.52
C ALA A 5 7.11 -11.99 1.91
N ALA A 6 7.76 -11.19 2.75
CA ALA A 6 9.16 -11.38 3.16
C ALA A 6 10.23 -11.39 2.05
N SER A 7 9.93 -11.00 0.80
CA SER A 7 10.94 -10.94 -0.29
C SER A 7 11.96 -9.80 -0.17
N GLY A 8 11.96 -9.02 0.92
CA GLY A 8 12.90 -7.91 1.10
C GLY A 8 12.46 -6.57 0.49
N LYS A 9 11.20 -6.42 0.03
CA LYS A 9 10.63 -5.16 -0.48
C LYS A 9 10.90 -3.96 0.43
N LYS A 10 10.68 -4.14 1.74
CA LYS A 10 10.88 -3.09 2.74
C LYS A 10 12.34 -2.63 2.80
N THR A 11 13.27 -3.58 2.78
CA THR A 11 14.72 -3.29 2.72
C THR A 11 15.07 -2.49 1.47
N VAL A 12 14.53 -2.86 0.32
CA VAL A 12 14.73 -2.11 -0.94
C VAL A 12 14.15 -0.70 -0.83
N CYS A 13 12.95 -0.54 -0.25
CA CYS A 13 12.34 0.78 -0.05
C CYS A 13 13.18 1.65 0.89
N ASP A 14 13.65 1.10 2.02
CA ASP A 14 14.49 1.80 2.99
C ASP A 14 15.81 2.27 2.34
N MET A 15 16.43 1.42 1.51
CA MET A 15 17.63 1.79 0.75
C MET A 15 17.35 2.92 -0.24
N ILE A 16 16.22 2.88 -0.96
CA ILE A 16 15.83 3.95 -1.89
C ILE A 16 15.63 5.27 -1.13
N VAL A 17 14.93 5.24 0.00
CA VAL A 17 14.72 6.43 0.84
C VAL A 17 16.05 7.02 1.30
N GLN A 18 17.01 6.18 1.73
CA GLN A 18 18.33 6.65 2.15
C GLN A 18 19.12 7.34 1.03
N GLN A 19 18.99 6.87 -0.22
CA GLN A 19 19.70 7.44 -1.37
C GLN A 19 19.07 8.74 -1.90
N LEU A 20 17.80 9.00 -1.58
CA LEU A 20 17.07 10.18 -2.05
C LEU A 20 17.29 11.43 -1.20
N HIS A 21 18.05 11.33 -0.09
CA HIS A 21 18.55 12.40 0.77
C HIS A 21 17.58 13.59 0.97
N ASP A 22 17.68 14.62 0.10
CA ASP A 22 16.97 15.91 0.23
C ASP A 22 15.52 15.88 -0.31
N GLN A 23 15.11 14.80 -0.98
CA GLN A 23 13.76 14.66 -1.50
C GLN A 23 12.79 14.26 -0.38
N ARG A 24 11.59 14.85 -0.34
CA ARG A 24 10.54 14.33 0.53
C ARG A 24 10.00 13.04 -0.07
N VAL A 25 10.21 11.94 0.64
CA VAL A 25 9.72 10.62 0.24
C VAL A 25 8.58 10.20 1.16
N VAL A 26 7.49 9.73 0.56
CA VAL A 26 6.44 9.04 1.29
C VAL A 26 6.37 7.58 0.87
N LEU A 27 6.30 6.69 1.87
CA LEU A 27 5.96 5.29 1.69
C LEU A 27 4.44 5.09 1.88
N VAL A 28 3.80 4.54 0.85
CA VAL A 28 2.41 4.07 0.85
C VAL A 28 2.46 2.54 0.77
N ASN A 29 1.92 1.87 1.79
CA ASN A 29 1.90 0.41 1.84
C ASN A 29 0.49 -0.11 1.50
N GLN A 30 0.41 -1.06 0.57
CA GLN A 30 -0.83 -1.70 0.12
C GLN A 30 -1.66 -2.31 1.27
N ASP A 31 -1.01 -2.78 2.33
CA ASP A 31 -1.66 -3.33 3.52
C ASP A 31 -2.55 -2.30 4.23
N SER A 32 -2.33 -1.00 3.99
CA SER A 32 -3.22 0.05 4.50
C SER A 32 -4.64 -0.07 3.93
N PHE A 33 -4.77 -0.69 2.76
CA PHE A 33 -6.00 -0.76 1.97
C PHE A 33 -6.67 -2.13 2.05
N TYR A 34 -6.38 -2.95 3.06
CA TYR A 34 -7.22 -4.13 3.30
C TYR A 34 -8.66 -3.72 3.60
N ASN A 35 -9.60 -4.46 3.03
CA ASN A 35 -11.01 -4.34 3.35
C ASN A 35 -11.25 -4.70 4.82
N ASN A 36 -12.10 -3.93 5.50
CA ASN A 36 -12.54 -4.28 6.84
C ASN A 36 -13.36 -5.56 6.79
N LEU A 37 -13.04 -6.52 7.64
CA LEU A 37 -13.81 -7.75 7.71
C LEU A 37 -15.18 -7.52 8.37
N THR A 38 -16.20 -8.21 7.86
CA THR A 38 -17.50 -8.39 8.52
C THR A 38 -17.37 -9.25 9.79
N GLU A 39 -18.44 -9.36 10.57
CA GLU A 39 -18.43 -10.25 11.74
C GLU A 39 -18.32 -11.71 11.33
N GLU A 40 -18.98 -12.09 10.24
CA GLU A 40 -18.97 -13.44 9.68
C GLU A 40 -17.59 -13.83 9.14
N GLU A 41 -16.92 -12.93 8.42
CA GLU A 41 -15.56 -13.15 7.92
C GLU A 41 -14.55 -13.21 9.07
N ARG A 42 -14.67 -12.33 10.09
CA ARG A 42 -13.82 -12.40 11.28
C ARG A 42 -13.98 -13.73 12.02
N ALA A 43 -15.19 -14.26 12.11
CA ALA A 43 -15.45 -15.55 12.75
C ALA A 43 -14.79 -16.73 12.00
N ARG A 44 -14.45 -16.55 10.72
CA ARG A 44 -13.78 -17.53 9.86
C ARG A 44 -12.49 -16.99 9.26
N VAL A 45 -11.77 -16.15 9.99
CA VAL A 45 -10.61 -15.43 9.44
C VAL A 45 -9.50 -16.34 8.91
N GLN A 46 -9.39 -17.56 9.46
CA GLN A 46 -8.46 -18.59 8.99
C GLN A 46 -8.75 -19.07 7.55
N ASP A 47 -9.99 -18.90 7.08
CA ASP A 47 -10.42 -19.25 5.72
C ASP A 47 -10.37 -18.03 4.78
N TYR A 48 -10.07 -16.83 5.31
CA TYR A 48 -10.00 -15.60 4.54
C TYR A 48 -8.62 -15.47 3.86
N ASN A 49 -8.62 -15.33 2.54
CA ASN A 49 -7.40 -15.19 1.76
C ASN A 49 -6.99 -13.72 1.62
N PHE A 50 -6.07 -13.27 2.48
CA PHE A 50 -5.50 -11.92 2.40
C PHE A 50 -4.61 -11.68 1.17
N ASP A 51 -4.17 -12.74 0.48
CA ASP A 51 -3.38 -12.62 -0.74
C ASP A 51 -4.25 -12.59 -2.01
N HIS A 52 -5.58 -12.54 -1.86
CA HIS A 52 -6.50 -12.37 -3.00
C HIS A 52 -6.64 -10.88 -3.35
N PRO A 53 -6.70 -10.49 -4.63
CA PRO A 53 -6.93 -9.10 -5.03
C PRO A 53 -8.15 -8.44 -4.38
N ASP A 54 -9.24 -9.19 -4.21
CA ASP A 54 -10.48 -8.70 -3.58
C ASP A 54 -10.33 -8.39 -2.08
N ALA A 55 -9.23 -8.81 -1.45
CA ALA A 55 -8.96 -8.43 -0.07
C ALA A 55 -8.61 -6.94 0.08
N PHE A 56 -8.32 -6.24 -1.03
CA PHE A 56 -7.89 -4.86 -1.04
C PHE A 56 -8.95 -3.91 -1.63
N ASP A 57 -9.16 -2.77 -0.99
CA ASP A 57 -9.87 -1.63 -1.54
C ASP A 57 -8.99 -0.89 -2.56
N THR A 58 -8.98 -1.42 -3.79
CA THR A 58 -8.19 -0.84 -4.89
C THR A 58 -8.72 0.52 -5.33
N GLU A 59 -10.02 0.79 -5.17
CA GLU A 59 -10.59 2.09 -5.51
C GLU A 59 -10.10 3.19 -4.56
N GLU A 60 -10.06 2.90 -3.26
CA GLU A 60 -9.49 3.81 -2.27
C GLU A 60 -7.99 4.02 -2.50
N LEU A 61 -7.24 2.96 -2.84
CA LEU A 61 -5.83 3.08 -3.23
C LEU A 61 -5.65 4.01 -4.43
N LEU A 62 -6.42 3.81 -5.51
CA LEU A 62 -6.36 4.66 -6.71
C LEU A 62 -6.68 6.12 -6.36
N ARG A 63 -7.73 6.36 -5.57
CA ARG A 63 -8.13 7.70 -5.13
C ARG A 63 -7.04 8.39 -4.33
N VAL A 64 -6.41 7.67 -3.39
CA VAL A 64 -5.29 8.19 -2.59
C VAL A 64 -4.09 8.53 -3.47
N MET A 65 -3.72 7.63 -4.38
CA MET A 65 -2.57 7.83 -5.27
C MET A 65 -2.78 9.00 -6.21
N ASP A 66 -3.99 9.19 -6.74
CA ASP A 66 -4.34 10.34 -7.58
C ASP A 66 -4.22 11.66 -6.83
N LYS A 67 -4.74 11.74 -5.60
CA LYS A 67 -4.60 12.93 -4.75
C LYS A 67 -3.15 13.27 -4.46
N LEU A 68 -2.35 12.28 -4.06
CA LEU A 68 -0.93 12.48 -3.77
C LEU A 68 -0.17 12.98 -5.02
N LYS A 69 -0.50 12.44 -6.20
CA LYS A 69 0.07 12.86 -7.49
C LYS A 69 -0.26 14.32 -7.83
N HIS A 70 -1.43 14.81 -7.43
CA HIS A 70 -1.83 16.22 -7.59
C HIS A 70 -1.33 17.14 -6.46
N GLY A 71 -0.47 16.64 -5.57
CA GLY A 71 0.10 17.43 -4.49
C GLY A 71 -0.89 17.70 -3.36
N GLU A 72 -1.93 16.89 -3.21
CA GLU A 72 -2.87 16.97 -2.10
C GLU A 72 -2.44 16.06 -0.95
N ALA A 73 -2.59 16.58 0.27
CA ALA A 73 -2.37 15.78 1.48
C ALA A 73 -3.56 14.84 1.73
N VAL A 74 -3.28 13.60 2.11
CA VAL A 74 -4.26 12.52 2.30
C VAL A 74 -4.16 11.91 3.69
N ASP A 75 -5.25 11.31 4.16
CA ASP A 75 -5.26 10.51 5.37
C ASP A 75 -5.28 9.05 4.99
N LEU A 76 -4.17 8.34 5.26
CA LEU A 76 -4.06 6.93 4.97
C LEU A 76 -4.70 6.11 6.10
N PRO A 77 -5.56 5.13 5.77
CA PRO A 77 -6.00 4.15 6.75
C PRO A 77 -4.81 3.39 7.33
N LYS A 78 -4.91 3.04 8.61
CA LYS A 78 -4.00 2.11 9.27
C LYS A 78 -4.77 0.85 9.62
N TYR A 79 -4.64 -0.16 8.77
CA TYR A 79 -5.25 -1.46 9.01
C TYR A 79 -4.60 -2.15 10.22
N ASP A 80 -5.42 -2.57 11.16
CA ASP A 80 -5.00 -3.33 12.34
C ASP A 80 -5.36 -4.80 12.16
N PHE A 81 -4.35 -5.65 11.96
CA PHE A 81 -4.51 -7.10 11.81
C PHE A 81 -5.01 -7.82 13.07
N LYS A 82 -5.11 -7.15 14.22
CA LYS A 82 -5.73 -7.71 15.44
C LYS A 82 -7.24 -7.54 15.44
N SER A 83 -7.72 -6.37 15.04
CA SER A 83 -9.14 -6.03 14.99
C SER A 83 -9.78 -6.21 13.60
N TYR A 84 -8.95 -6.38 12.57
CA TYR A 84 -9.30 -6.46 11.15
C TYR A 84 -10.10 -5.23 10.69
N LYS A 85 -9.66 -4.05 11.14
CA LYS A 85 -10.29 -2.76 10.86
C LYS A 85 -9.25 -1.65 10.62
N SER A 86 -9.65 -0.66 9.84
CA SER A 86 -8.89 0.57 9.56
C SER A 86 -9.45 1.80 10.31
N ASP A 87 -9.54 1.73 11.64
CA ASP A 87 -10.16 2.80 12.44
C ASP A 87 -9.22 3.99 12.73
N ALA A 88 -7.90 3.79 12.54
CA ALA A 88 -6.90 4.84 12.73
C ALA A 88 -6.45 5.41 11.39
N LEU A 89 -6.20 6.72 11.37
CA LEU A 89 -5.70 7.44 10.19
C LEU A 89 -4.30 7.99 10.44
N ARG A 90 -3.47 7.97 9.39
CA ARG A 90 -2.16 8.63 9.36
C ARG A 90 -2.14 9.68 8.26
N ARG A 91 -1.98 10.94 8.64
CA ARG A 91 -1.81 12.04 7.69
C ARG A 91 -0.52 11.86 6.89
N VAL A 92 -0.63 12.02 5.58
CA VAL A 92 0.47 12.05 4.63
C VAL A 92 0.44 13.38 3.90
N ASN A 93 1.58 14.06 3.91
CA ASN A 93 1.76 15.32 3.20
C ASN A 93 2.27 15.08 1.76
N PRO A 94 2.09 16.06 0.87
CA PRO A 94 2.60 16.00 -0.49
C PRO A 94 4.12 15.81 -0.47
N SER A 95 4.60 14.95 -1.35
CA SER A 95 5.99 14.48 -1.38
C SER A 95 6.49 14.47 -2.82
N ASP A 96 7.80 14.66 -2.97
CA ASP A 96 8.44 14.73 -4.28
C ASP A 96 8.58 13.32 -4.89
N VAL A 97 8.69 12.30 -4.02
CA VAL A 97 8.71 10.88 -4.40
C VAL A 97 7.68 10.11 -3.58
N ILE A 98 6.84 9.33 -4.27
CA ILE A 98 5.87 8.41 -3.66
C ILE A 98 6.32 6.98 -3.96
N ILE A 99 6.62 6.21 -2.93
CA ILE A 99 6.93 4.79 -3.03
C ILE A 99 5.67 4.02 -2.63
N LEU A 100 5.02 3.38 -3.60
CA LEU A 100 3.96 2.40 -3.35
C LEU A 100 4.57 1.00 -3.27
N GLU A 101 4.41 0.32 -2.14
CA GLU A 101 4.83 -1.07 -1.95
C GLU A 101 3.69 -2.01 -1.58
N GLY A 102 3.80 -3.29 -1.94
CA GLY A 102 2.86 -4.33 -1.53
C GLY A 102 3.05 -5.64 -2.30
N ILE A 103 2.28 -6.66 -1.95
CA ILE A 103 2.37 -7.98 -2.58
C ILE A 103 1.71 -8.03 -3.96
N LEU A 104 0.71 -7.19 -4.19
CA LEU A 104 -0.16 -7.20 -5.38
C LEU A 104 -0.29 -5.82 -6.05
N VAL A 105 0.58 -4.85 -5.75
CA VAL A 105 0.49 -3.48 -6.32
C VAL A 105 0.63 -3.43 -7.85
N PHE A 106 1.07 -4.52 -8.50
CA PHE A 106 1.13 -4.66 -9.96
C PHE A 106 -0.05 -5.43 -10.55
N HIS A 107 -0.96 -5.96 -9.74
CA HIS A 107 -2.11 -6.74 -10.20
C HIS A 107 -3.05 -5.89 -11.05
N ASP A 108 -3.54 -4.76 -10.50
CA ASP A 108 -4.48 -3.88 -11.20
C ASP A 108 -3.74 -3.01 -12.26
N PRO A 109 -4.17 -3.02 -13.53
CA PRO A 109 -3.56 -2.20 -14.59
C PRO A 109 -3.63 -0.69 -14.32
N ARG A 110 -4.70 -0.20 -13.70
CA ARG A 110 -4.90 1.23 -13.40
C ARG A 110 -3.86 1.71 -12.40
N VAL A 111 -3.56 0.89 -11.38
CA VAL A 111 -2.51 1.20 -10.41
C VAL A 111 -1.14 1.22 -11.10
N ARG A 112 -0.88 0.31 -12.03
CA ARG A 112 0.38 0.28 -12.81
C ARG A 112 0.55 1.51 -13.72
N GLU A 113 -0.53 2.03 -14.29
CA GLU A 113 -0.50 3.21 -15.17
C GLU A 113 -0.12 4.49 -14.42
N LEU A 114 -0.37 4.55 -13.10
CA LEU A 114 0.05 5.67 -12.25
C LEU A 114 1.57 5.69 -11.99
N MET A 115 2.28 4.58 -12.22
CA MET A 115 3.68 4.41 -11.81
C MET A 115 4.68 4.81 -12.90
N ASN A 116 5.58 5.73 -12.57
CA ASN A 116 6.73 6.09 -13.42
C ASN A 116 7.81 5.00 -13.46
N MET A 117 8.01 4.28 -12.36
CA MET A 117 8.99 3.19 -12.22
C MET A 117 8.35 1.99 -11.52
N LYS A 118 8.70 0.78 -11.97
CA LYS A 118 8.19 -0.48 -11.42
C LYS A 118 9.36 -1.39 -11.08
N ILE A 119 9.48 -1.75 -9.81
CA ILE A 119 10.49 -2.67 -9.28
C ILE A 119 9.78 -3.89 -8.72
N PHE A 120 10.16 -5.08 -9.17
CA PHE A 120 9.71 -6.36 -8.62
C PHE A 120 10.89 -7.01 -7.91
N VAL A 121 10.70 -7.43 -6.66
CA VAL A 121 11.71 -8.12 -5.87
C VAL A 121 11.36 -9.60 -5.86
N ASP A 122 12.19 -10.37 -6.55
CA ASP A 122 12.16 -11.83 -6.65
C ASP A 122 13.44 -12.38 -6.02
N THR A 123 13.31 -13.30 -5.08
CA THR A 123 14.41 -13.92 -4.32
C THR A 123 14.19 -15.39 -4.19
#